data_AF-A0A3D3X7T0-F1
#
_entry.id   AF-A0A3D3X7T0-F1
#
_cell.length_a   1.000
_cell.length_b   1.000
_cell.length_c   1.000
_cell.angle_alpha   90.00
_cell.angle_beta   90.00
_cell.angle_gamma   90.00
#
_symmetry.space_group_name_H-M   'P 1'
#
loop_
_entity.id
_entity.type
_entity.pdbx_description
1 polymer ?
#
loop_
_entity_poly.entity_id
_entity_poly.type
_entity_poly.pdbx_seq_one_letter_code
_entity_poly.pdbx_strand_id
1 'polypeptide(L)'
;MENIGDGIQIIVNEFEVLDAVGGKKKINENAEKSGGTQGKFAKIDSHFGELREQIAQIQKNHQRDPNAYPFEQMSKEVRTLVMYYLNNEFNESGMEMEIFESPDKQFVLRHKEFGDGHSFSVTCNIPGVLTERPMVAEDAMEGLNVEGTIAGYSAIGKGQYLTAREGAPAQGAQIRYDRELDYIELPVFDDNGHRVGSTYKLEPQEMVVGAPMEGFVHISQGSKDFYLDSNQGISEPFSFISVRSSNLGQNVRNESDYQSLADIDVTEIQGARDALKLIETAVGDVSKVRADVGSFQKNTIEKTLGIVSQAAENLESGASVLRDTDVADAMSRLTRDEIMLMTSQTALAQANQKPATVLGLIRN
;
A
#
# COMPACT_ATOMS: atom_id res chain seq x y z
N MET A 1 -27.74 -28.81 -1.46
CA MET A 1 -26.51 -29.07 -0.69
C MET A 1 -26.90 -29.51 0.71
N GLU A 2 -26.48 -30.73 1.05
CA GLU A 2 -26.90 -31.51 2.20
C GLU A 2 -26.24 -31.01 3.49
N ASN A 3 -27.07 -30.89 4.54
CA ASN A 3 -26.75 -31.16 5.94
C ASN A 3 -25.42 -30.65 6.56
N ILE A 4 -25.03 -29.39 6.32
CA ILE A 4 -23.97 -28.70 7.10
C ILE A 4 -24.35 -28.60 8.60
N GLY A 5 -25.63 -28.83 8.91
CA GLY A 5 -26.18 -28.72 10.25
C GLY A 5 -25.79 -29.84 11.24
N ASP A 6 -25.30 -30.99 10.76
CA ASP A 6 -24.97 -32.12 11.64
C ASP A 6 -23.54 -32.07 12.19
N GLY A 7 -22.77 -31.06 11.82
CA GLY A 7 -21.39 -30.87 12.28
C GLY A 7 -20.40 -30.80 11.11
N ILE A 8 -19.77 -29.65 10.94
CA ILE A 8 -18.72 -29.41 9.96
C ILE A 8 -17.38 -29.24 10.67
N GLN A 9 -16.37 -29.95 10.17
CA GLN A 9 -15.00 -29.82 10.58
C GLN A 9 -14.19 -29.49 9.34
N ILE A 10 -13.54 -28.32 9.36
CA ILE A 10 -12.65 -27.86 8.28
C ILE A 10 -11.29 -27.58 8.90
N ILE A 11 -10.26 -28.10 8.25
CA ILE A 11 -8.86 -27.84 8.59
C ILE A 11 -8.20 -27.29 7.33
N VAL A 12 -7.55 -26.14 7.44
CA VAL A 12 -6.80 -25.52 6.35
C VAL A 12 -5.37 -25.36 6.78
N ASN A 13 -4.43 -25.77 5.94
CA ASN A 13 -2.99 -25.56 6.16
C ASN A 13 -2.42 -24.72 5.02
N GLU A 14 -1.85 -23.56 5.35
CA GLU A 14 -1.15 -22.67 4.42
C GLU A 14 0.33 -23.05 4.33
N PHE A 15 0.88 -23.05 3.13
CA PHE A 15 2.30 -23.29 2.90
C PHE A 15 2.83 -22.53 1.68
N GLU A 16 4.10 -22.13 1.77
CA GLU A 16 4.82 -21.54 0.64
C GLU A 16 5.37 -22.62 -0.29
N VAL A 17 5.25 -22.40 -1.59
CA VAL A 17 5.81 -23.27 -2.62
C VAL A 17 7.20 -22.74 -2.96
N LEU A 18 8.24 -23.56 -2.73
CA LEU A 18 9.61 -23.20 -3.09
C LEU A 18 9.81 -23.35 -4.60
N ASP A 19 10.38 -22.31 -5.23
CA ASP A 19 10.66 -22.21 -6.68
C ASP A 19 11.16 -23.53 -7.29
N ALA A 20 10.50 -23.93 -8.39
CA ALA A 20 10.73 -25.16 -9.14
C ALA A 20 12.03 -25.19 -9.97
N VAL A 21 13.15 -24.68 -9.42
CA VAL A 21 14.52 -25.01 -9.88
C VAL A 21 15.14 -26.10 -9.00
N GLY A 22 14.60 -26.33 -7.79
CA GLY A 22 14.91 -27.49 -6.96
C GLY A 22 13.69 -28.40 -6.88
N GLY A 23 13.77 -29.60 -7.45
CA GLY A 23 12.64 -30.53 -7.60
C GLY A 23 11.70 -30.66 -6.39
N LYS A 24 10.40 -30.78 -6.69
CA LYS A 24 9.29 -30.93 -5.75
C LYS A 24 9.70 -31.67 -4.47
N LYS A 25 9.92 -30.93 -3.38
CA LYS A 25 9.98 -31.52 -2.05
C LYS A 25 8.63 -31.29 -1.40
N LYS A 26 7.76 -32.29 -1.55
CA LYS A 26 6.52 -32.42 -0.78
C LYS A 26 6.87 -32.26 0.71
N ILE A 27 6.33 -31.25 1.35
CA ILE A 27 6.24 -31.21 2.81
C ILE A 27 4.84 -31.75 3.14
N ASN A 28 4.77 -32.62 4.14
CA ASN A 28 3.56 -33.25 4.69
C ASN A 28 3.03 -34.55 4.06
N GLU A 29 3.88 -35.60 4.06
CA GLU A 29 3.36 -36.96 4.36
C GLU A 29 3.64 -37.39 5.81
N ASN A 30 4.32 -36.58 6.64
CA ASN A 30 4.66 -36.95 8.03
C ASN A 30 4.63 -35.74 8.98
N ALA A 31 3.46 -35.13 9.18
CA ALA A 31 3.26 -34.06 10.16
C ALA A 31 3.11 -34.57 11.61
N GLU A 32 3.84 -35.62 12.01
CA GLU A 32 3.93 -36.00 13.44
C GLU A 32 5.33 -35.89 14.03
N LYS A 33 6.42 -35.80 13.25
CA LYS A 33 7.77 -35.75 13.83
C LYS A 33 8.80 -35.04 12.95
N SER A 34 8.82 -33.71 12.97
CA SER A 34 10.07 -32.93 12.99
C SER A 34 9.77 -31.44 12.87
N GLY A 35 10.26 -30.63 13.82
CA GLY A 35 10.25 -29.18 13.69
C GLY A 35 11.06 -28.74 12.46
N GLY A 36 10.36 -28.11 11.52
CA GLY A 36 10.92 -27.53 10.30
C GLY A 36 9.78 -26.94 9.48
N THR A 37 9.68 -25.60 9.53
CA THR A 37 8.62 -24.73 8.96
C THR A 37 7.25 -24.91 9.62
N GLN A 38 6.92 -24.02 10.57
CA GLN A 38 5.56 -23.92 11.12
C GLN A 38 4.63 -23.42 10.02
N GLY A 39 3.97 -24.33 9.29
CA GLY A 39 2.82 -23.98 8.45
C GLY A 39 1.73 -23.41 9.34
N LYS A 40 1.14 -22.28 8.95
CA LYS A 40 -0.02 -21.73 9.63
C LYS A 40 -1.22 -22.63 9.32
N PHE A 41 -2.11 -22.81 10.29
CA PHE A 41 -3.30 -23.63 10.09
C PHE A 41 -4.50 -22.98 10.77
N ALA A 42 -5.68 -23.16 10.18
CA ALA A 42 -6.96 -22.80 10.79
C ALA A 42 -7.77 -24.08 10.93
N LYS A 43 -8.56 -24.12 12.00
CA LYS A 43 -9.50 -25.21 12.22
C LYS A 43 -10.80 -24.64 12.74
N ILE A 44 -11.90 -25.06 12.12
CA ILE A 44 -13.24 -24.90 12.68
C ILE A 44 -13.86 -26.27 12.90
N ASP A 45 -14.64 -26.39 13.98
CA ASP A 45 -15.37 -27.60 14.31
C ASP A 45 -16.71 -27.24 14.96
N SER A 46 -17.81 -27.46 14.23
CA SER A 46 -19.14 -27.11 14.71
C SER A 46 -19.81 -28.16 15.59
N HIS A 47 -19.08 -29.20 16.02
CA HIS A 47 -19.57 -30.15 17.04
C HIS A 47 -19.45 -29.59 18.46
N PHE A 48 -18.71 -28.51 18.66
CA PHE A 48 -18.43 -27.90 19.96
C PHE A 48 -18.43 -26.37 19.87
N GLY A 49 -18.39 -25.69 21.02
CA GLY A 49 -18.23 -24.24 21.12
C GLY A 49 -19.44 -23.41 20.67
N GLU A 50 -19.21 -22.11 20.48
CA GLU A 50 -20.25 -21.13 20.14
C GLU A 50 -20.85 -21.39 18.75
N LEU A 51 -20.04 -21.84 17.80
CA LEU A 51 -20.49 -22.20 16.45
C LEU A 51 -21.60 -23.27 16.49
N ARG A 52 -21.46 -24.29 17.36
CA ARG A 52 -22.50 -25.31 17.56
C ARG A 52 -23.80 -24.71 18.08
N GLU A 53 -23.72 -23.87 19.11
CA GLU A 53 -24.90 -23.30 19.77
C GLU A 53 -25.69 -22.42 18.79
N GLN A 54 -24.98 -21.64 17.98
CA GLN A 54 -25.57 -20.76 16.98
C GLN A 54 -26.20 -21.56 15.82
N ILE A 55 -25.53 -22.61 15.30
CA ILE A 55 -26.14 -23.51 14.29
C ILE A 55 -27.39 -24.20 14.85
N ALA A 56 -27.33 -24.71 16.08
CA ALA A 56 -28.47 -25.37 16.72
C ALA A 56 -29.66 -24.41 16.89
N GLN A 57 -29.40 -23.13 17.17
CA GLN A 57 -30.44 -22.11 17.27
C GLN A 57 -31.08 -21.82 15.90
N ILE A 58 -30.29 -21.73 14.83
CA ILE A 58 -30.78 -21.55 13.45
C ILE A 58 -31.66 -22.74 13.03
N GLN A 59 -31.21 -23.97 13.29
CA GLN A 59 -31.98 -25.18 13.03
C GLN A 59 -33.29 -25.22 13.83
N LYS A 60 -33.26 -24.81 15.10
CA LYS A 60 -34.43 -24.78 15.97
C LYS A 60 -35.48 -23.78 15.47
N ASN A 61 -35.06 -22.66 14.86
CA ASN A 61 -35.98 -21.70 14.25
C ASN A 61 -36.72 -22.33 13.07
N HIS A 62 -36.00 -23.02 12.18
CA HIS A 62 -36.60 -23.79 11.08
C HIS A 62 -37.53 -24.89 11.58
N GLN A 63 -37.12 -25.66 12.60
CA GLN A 63 -37.95 -26.72 13.18
C GLN A 63 -39.24 -26.20 13.84
N ARG A 64 -39.20 -25.00 14.42
CA ARG A 64 -40.36 -24.36 15.07
C ARG A 64 -41.38 -23.86 14.07
N ASP A 65 -40.94 -23.24 13.00
CA ASP A 65 -41.81 -22.71 11.94
C ASP A 65 -41.14 -22.84 10.57
N PRO A 66 -41.30 -23.99 9.89
CA PRO A 66 -40.72 -24.21 8.57
C PRO A 66 -41.24 -23.28 7.48
N ASN A 67 -42.42 -22.67 7.68
CA ASN A 67 -43.04 -21.76 6.72
C ASN A 67 -42.46 -20.35 6.86
N ALA A 68 -42.30 -19.86 8.10
CA ALA A 68 -41.68 -18.56 8.35
C ALA A 68 -40.16 -18.58 8.18
N TYR A 69 -39.51 -19.72 8.40
CA TYR A 69 -38.08 -19.92 8.20
C TYR A 69 -37.85 -21.09 7.23
N PRO A 70 -37.88 -20.86 5.92
CA PRO A 70 -37.65 -21.91 4.93
C PRO A 70 -36.24 -22.51 5.03
N PHE A 71 -36.07 -23.74 4.56
CA PHE A 71 -34.79 -24.44 4.53
C PHE A 71 -33.68 -23.64 3.83
N GLU A 72 -34.02 -22.91 2.77
CA GLU A 72 -33.06 -22.07 2.05
C GLU A 72 -32.48 -20.94 2.92
N GLN A 73 -33.33 -20.30 3.72
CA GLN A 73 -32.89 -19.25 4.65
C GLN A 73 -32.02 -19.85 5.75
N MET A 74 -32.45 -20.97 6.35
CA MET A 74 -31.65 -21.69 7.35
C MET A 74 -30.27 -22.06 6.79
N SER A 75 -30.22 -22.61 5.58
CA SER A 75 -28.96 -23.00 4.92
C SER A 75 -28.05 -21.79 4.65
N LYS A 76 -28.61 -20.66 4.21
CA LYS A 76 -27.85 -19.40 4.01
C LYS A 76 -27.27 -18.85 5.31
N GLU A 77 -28.03 -18.88 6.40
CA GLU A 77 -27.55 -18.42 7.71
C GLU A 77 -26.43 -19.32 8.23
N VAL A 78 -26.57 -20.65 8.11
CA VAL A 78 -25.49 -21.59 8.48
C VAL A 78 -24.23 -21.35 7.63
N ARG A 79 -24.37 -21.15 6.31
CA ARG A 79 -23.21 -20.85 5.45
C ARG A 79 -22.52 -19.55 5.83
N THR A 80 -23.29 -18.48 6.03
CA THR A 80 -22.78 -17.18 6.50
C THR A 80 -21.98 -17.34 7.79
N LEU A 81 -22.49 -18.17 8.71
CA LEU A 81 -21.83 -18.40 9.98
C LEU A 81 -20.51 -19.15 9.83
N VAL A 82 -20.49 -20.25 9.06
CA VAL A 82 -19.28 -21.02 8.78
C VAL A 82 -18.21 -20.12 8.14
N MET A 83 -18.59 -19.28 7.17
CA MET A 83 -17.66 -18.34 6.53
C MET A 83 -17.12 -17.31 7.53
N TYR A 84 -17.97 -16.78 8.41
CA TYR A 84 -17.56 -15.81 9.43
C TYR A 84 -16.50 -16.40 10.38
N TYR A 85 -16.77 -17.57 10.97
CA TYR A 85 -15.82 -18.20 11.89
C TYR A 85 -14.52 -18.57 11.20
N LEU A 86 -14.57 -19.14 10.00
CA LEU A 86 -13.34 -19.54 9.30
C LEU A 86 -12.50 -18.33 8.85
N ASN A 87 -13.13 -17.25 8.36
CA ASN A 87 -12.40 -16.01 8.07
C ASN A 87 -11.79 -15.38 9.35
N ASN A 88 -12.48 -15.46 10.49
CA ASN A 88 -11.93 -15.01 11.76
C ASN A 88 -10.70 -15.85 12.17
N GLU A 89 -10.79 -17.18 12.06
CA GLU A 89 -9.66 -18.09 12.31
C GLU A 89 -8.46 -17.82 11.39
N PHE A 90 -8.70 -17.49 10.10
CA PHE A 90 -7.63 -17.07 9.19
C PHE A 90 -6.93 -15.81 9.69
N ASN A 91 -7.70 -14.79 10.08
CA ASN A 91 -7.14 -13.54 10.58
C ASN A 91 -6.39 -13.72 11.91
N GLU A 92 -6.92 -14.51 12.84
CA GLU A 92 -6.29 -14.78 14.15
C GLU A 92 -5.00 -15.59 13.99
N SER A 93 -5.00 -16.55 13.05
CA SER A 93 -3.83 -17.37 12.74
C SER A 93 -2.84 -16.67 11.80
N GLY A 94 -3.15 -15.45 11.34
CA GLY A 94 -2.31 -14.64 10.44
C GLY A 94 -2.15 -15.23 9.05
N MET A 95 -3.13 -15.99 8.55
CA MET A 95 -3.14 -16.52 7.18
C MET A 95 -3.76 -15.53 6.22
N GLU A 96 -3.15 -15.37 5.04
CA GLU A 96 -3.63 -14.46 4.00
C GLU A 96 -4.63 -15.19 3.09
N MET A 97 -5.71 -15.68 3.70
CA MET A 97 -6.74 -16.45 3.03
C MET A 97 -8.13 -15.86 3.28
N GLU A 98 -9.06 -16.22 2.41
CA GLU A 98 -10.46 -15.90 2.56
C GLU A 98 -11.35 -17.07 2.11
N ILE A 99 -12.52 -17.18 2.73
CA ILE A 99 -13.62 -18.03 2.28
C ILE A 99 -14.80 -17.16 1.87
N PHE A 100 -15.41 -17.49 0.74
CA PHE A 100 -16.60 -16.84 0.22
C PHE A 100 -17.56 -17.83 -0.45
N GLU A 101 -18.76 -17.35 -0.82
CA GLU A 101 -19.78 -18.14 -1.51
C GLU A 101 -19.73 -17.84 -3.01
N SER A 102 -19.62 -18.90 -3.83
CA SER A 102 -19.75 -18.82 -5.29
C SER A 102 -21.19 -18.56 -5.72
N PRO A 103 -21.45 -18.13 -6.97
CA PRO A 103 -22.81 -17.96 -7.49
C PRO A 103 -23.69 -19.23 -7.37
N ASP A 104 -23.07 -20.42 -7.41
CA ASP A 104 -23.72 -21.72 -7.23
C ASP A 104 -23.91 -22.13 -5.74
N LYS A 105 -23.77 -21.17 -4.81
CA LYS A 105 -23.96 -21.34 -3.35
C LYS A 105 -22.99 -22.34 -2.70
N GLN A 106 -21.83 -22.56 -3.32
CA GLN A 106 -20.76 -23.41 -2.77
C GLN A 106 -19.70 -22.56 -2.08
N PHE A 107 -19.04 -23.11 -1.07
CA PHE A 107 -17.89 -22.44 -0.46
C PHE A 107 -16.68 -22.50 -1.38
N VAL A 108 -15.93 -21.40 -1.42
CA VAL A 108 -14.68 -21.30 -2.15
C VAL A 108 -13.66 -20.65 -1.23
N LEU A 109 -12.49 -21.28 -1.13
CA LEU A 109 -11.34 -20.71 -0.45
C LEU A 109 -10.35 -20.19 -1.47
N ARG A 110 -9.70 -19.08 -1.14
CA ARG A 110 -8.68 -18.46 -1.97
C ARG A 110 -7.60 -17.82 -1.11
N HIS A 111 -6.38 -17.84 -1.62
CA HIS A 111 -5.26 -17.08 -1.06
C HIS A 111 -5.34 -15.62 -1.56
N LYS A 112 -5.11 -14.65 -0.69
CA LYS A 112 -5.18 -13.21 -1.02
C LYS A 112 -3.97 -12.74 -1.81
N GLU A 113 -2.83 -13.39 -1.66
CA GLU A 113 -1.66 -13.12 -2.49
C GLU A 113 -1.69 -13.94 -3.78
N PHE A 114 -1.18 -13.33 -4.85
CA PHE A 114 -1.18 -13.87 -6.19
C PHE A 114 0.19 -14.49 -6.53
N GLY A 115 0.17 -15.45 -7.44
CA GLY A 115 1.37 -16.09 -7.99
C GLY A 115 1.49 -17.56 -7.61
N ASP A 116 2.62 -18.14 -7.96
CA ASP A 116 2.94 -19.56 -7.76
C ASP A 116 3.56 -19.86 -6.38
N GLY A 117 3.98 -18.83 -5.64
CA GLY A 117 4.67 -18.99 -4.35
C GLY A 117 3.78 -19.35 -3.17
N HIS A 118 2.45 -19.31 -3.32
CA HIS A 118 1.49 -19.47 -2.23
C HIS A 118 0.52 -20.60 -2.53
N SER A 119 0.32 -21.49 -1.57
CA SER A 119 -0.65 -22.57 -1.70
C SER A 119 -1.19 -22.99 -0.33
N PHE A 120 -2.25 -23.79 -0.35
CA PHE A 120 -2.86 -24.31 0.85
C PHE A 120 -3.50 -25.66 0.57
N SER A 121 -3.71 -26.43 1.63
CA SER A 121 -4.49 -27.67 1.59
C SER A 121 -5.72 -27.52 2.48
N VAL A 122 -6.83 -28.11 2.06
CA VAL A 122 -8.08 -28.14 2.82
C VAL A 122 -8.47 -29.57 3.11
N THR A 123 -8.92 -29.82 4.33
CA THR A 123 -9.56 -31.08 4.72
C THR A 123 -10.95 -30.76 5.25
N CYS A 124 -11.97 -31.42 4.72
CA CYS A 124 -13.35 -31.29 5.19
C CYS A 124 -13.95 -32.66 5.51
N ASN A 125 -14.74 -32.77 6.58
CA ASN A 125 -15.43 -34.02 6.92
C ASN A 125 -16.67 -34.30 6.03
N ILE A 126 -17.24 -33.27 5.39
CA ILE A 126 -18.42 -33.39 4.54
C ILE A 126 -17.99 -33.37 3.06
N PRO A 127 -18.22 -34.45 2.30
CA PRO A 127 -17.87 -34.49 0.89
C PRO A 127 -18.71 -33.50 0.07
N GLY A 128 -18.10 -32.88 -0.93
CA GLY A 128 -18.75 -31.92 -1.84
C GLY A 128 -18.99 -30.53 -1.26
N VAL A 129 -18.55 -30.26 -0.02
CA VAL A 129 -18.60 -28.91 0.58
C VAL A 129 -17.33 -28.12 0.26
N LEU A 130 -16.17 -28.75 0.44
CA LEU A 130 -14.85 -28.18 0.11
C LEU A 130 -13.88 -29.22 -0.49
N THR A 131 -14.05 -30.50 -0.12
CA THR A 131 -13.25 -31.61 -0.64
C THR A 131 -14.16 -32.65 -1.30
N GLU A 132 -13.70 -33.34 -2.33
CA GLU A 132 -14.45 -34.43 -2.98
C GLU A 132 -14.65 -35.60 -2.02
N ARG A 133 -13.62 -35.91 -1.23
CA ARG A 133 -13.63 -37.03 -0.27
C ARG A 133 -13.60 -36.52 1.18
N PRO A 134 -14.32 -37.20 2.10
CA PRO A 134 -14.33 -36.80 3.50
C PRO A 134 -12.98 -37.10 4.15
N MET A 135 -12.49 -36.17 4.96
CA MET A 135 -11.26 -36.28 5.75
C MET A 135 -10.00 -36.57 4.91
N VAL A 136 -10.01 -36.20 3.64
CA VAL A 136 -8.84 -36.24 2.76
C VAL A 136 -8.40 -34.81 2.48
N ALA A 137 -7.12 -34.52 2.66
CA ALA A 137 -6.55 -33.24 2.30
C ALA A 137 -6.50 -33.10 0.77
N GLU A 138 -7.03 -31.98 0.26
CA GLU A 138 -6.97 -31.60 -1.14
C GLU A 138 -6.23 -30.26 -1.25
N ASP A 139 -5.27 -30.21 -2.18
CA ASP A 139 -4.46 -29.03 -2.42
C ASP A 139 -5.22 -28.03 -3.29
N ALA A 140 -5.05 -26.75 -3.02
CA ALA A 140 -5.55 -25.68 -3.85
C ALA A 140 -4.89 -25.70 -5.23
N MET A 141 -5.60 -25.15 -6.22
CA MET A 141 -5.01 -24.89 -7.53
C MET A 141 -3.85 -23.91 -7.38
N GLU A 142 -2.67 -24.25 -7.90
CA GLU A 142 -1.52 -23.35 -7.92
C GLU A 142 -1.85 -22.08 -8.73
N GLY A 143 -1.44 -20.93 -8.22
CA GLY A 143 -1.52 -19.67 -8.95
C GLY A 143 -0.41 -19.55 -9.98
N LEU A 144 -0.58 -18.64 -10.93
CA LEU A 144 0.43 -18.31 -11.95
C LEU A 144 0.90 -16.87 -11.78
N ASN A 145 2.17 -16.63 -12.10
CA ASN A 145 2.72 -15.29 -12.17
C ASN A 145 2.33 -14.62 -13.50
N VAL A 146 2.17 -13.30 -13.50
CA VAL A 146 1.97 -12.52 -14.72
C VAL A 146 3.21 -12.60 -15.59
N GLU A 147 3.03 -12.97 -16.85
CA GLU A 147 4.11 -13.02 -17.84
C GLU A 147 3.89 -12.01 -18.97
N GLY A 148 4.98 -11.47 -19.51
CA GLY A 148 4.89 -10.52 -20.62
C GLY A 148 6.17 -9.75 -20.90
N THR A 149 6.02 -8.67 -21.67
CA THR A 149 7.12 -7.78 -22.07
C THR A 149 6.83 -6.34 -21.69
N ILE A 150 7.86 -5.59 -21.30
CA ILE A 150 7.81 -4.14 -21.12
C ILE A 150 8.74 -3.51 -22.14
N ALA A 151 8.23 -2.55 -22.93
CA ALA A 151 8.95 -1.93 -24.05
C ALA A 151 9.54 -2.93 -25.06
N GLY A 152 8.89 -4.09 -25.23
CA GLY A 152 9.34 -5.16 -26.13
C GLY A 152 10.42 -6.09 -25.56
N TYR A 153 10.83 -5.90 -24.30
CA TYR A 153 11.81 -6.77 -23.62
C TYR A 153 11.10 -7.65 -22.59
N SER A 154 11.56 -8.89 -22.45
CA SER A 154 11.05 -9.82 -21.43
C SER A 154 11.16 -9.22 -20.04
N ALA A 155 10.04 -9.21 -19.31
CA ALA A 155 9.99 -8.77 -17.92
C ALA A 155 9.99 -9.98 -16.97
N ILE A 156 10.10 -9.70 -15.67
CA ILE A 156 10.02 -10.69 -14.60
C ILE A 156 8.65 -10.56 -13.94
N GLY A 157 7.89 -11.66 -13.95
CA GLY A 157 6.62 -11.78 -13.25
C GLY A 157 6.79 -12.20 -11.80
N LYS A 158 6.06 -11.58 -10.89
CA LYS A 158 5.86 -12.06 -9.52
C LYS A 158 4.44 -11.71 -9.06
N GLY A 159 3.61 -12.72 -8.90
CA GLY A 159 2.17 -12.56 -8.70
C GLY A 159 1.56 -11.70 -9.79
N GLN A 160 0.90 -10.62 -9.39
CA GLN A 160 0.30 -9.63 -10.29
C GLN A 160 1.30 -8.61 -10.88
N TYR A 161 2.55 -8.61 -10.44
CA TYR A 161 3.52 -7.57 -10.83
C TYR A 161 4.44 -8.07 -11.94
N LEU A 162 4.55 -7.25 -12.99
CA LEU A 162 5.48 -7.42 -14.08
C LEU A 162 6.55 -6.33 -13.99
N THR A 163 7.80 -6.72 -13.74
CA THR A 163 8.93 -5.80 -13.52
C THR A 163 9.93 -5.86 -14.67
N ALA A 164 10.35 -4.70 -15.17
CA ALA A 164 11.35 -4.63 -16.22
C ALA A 164 12.72 -5.11 -15.71
N ARG A 165 13.42 -5.91 -16.52
CA ARG A 165 14.74 -6.43 -16.17
C ARG A 165 15.79 -5.31 -16.09
N GLU A 166 16.77 -5.51 -15.23
CA GLU A 166 17.97 -4.68 -15.20
C GLU A 166 18.66 -4.69 -16.57
N GLY A 167 19.05 -3.51 -17.08
CA GLY A 167 19.61 -3.32 -18.40
C GLY A 167 18.61 -3.17 -19.56
N ALA A 168 17.31 -3.35 -19.33
CA ALA A 168 16.28 -3.04 -20.33
C ALA A 168 15.99 -1.52 -20.39
N PRO A 169 15.51 -0.97 -21.52
CA PRO A 169 15.19 0.46 -21.64
C PRO A 169 14.17 0.98 -20.62
N ALA A 170 13.31 0.10 -20.11
CA ALA A 170 12.31 0.41 -19.09
C ALA A 170 12.74 -0.02 -17.67
N GLN A 171 14.05 -0.22 -17.41
CA GLN A 171 14.55 -0.62 -16.09
C GLN A 171 13.96 0.23 -14.97
N GLY A 172 13.51 -0.44 -13.89
CA GLY A 172 12.86 0.20 -12.76
C GLY A 172 11.36 0.41 -12.93
N ALA A 173 10.79 0.21 -14.12
CA ALA A 173 9.35 0.18 -14.31
C ALA A 173 8.76 -1.14 -13.77
N GLN A 174 7.64 -1.02 -13.07
CA GLN A 174 6.81 -2.13 -12.62
C GLN A 174 5.37 -1.83 -12.99
N ILE A 175 4.68 -2.83 -13.54
CA ILE A 175 3.27 -2.77 -13.95
C ILE A 175 2.52 -3.80 -13.12
N ARG A 176 1.37 -3.41 -12.56
CA ARG A 176 0.48 -4.34 -11.88
C ARG A 176 -0.66 -4.72 -12.81
N TYR A 177 -0.87 -6.02 -13.00
CA TYR A 177 -2.05 -6.57 -13.62
C TYR A 177 -3.17 -6.68 -12.58
N ASP A 178 -4.35 -6.13 -12.86
CA ASP A 178 -5.44 -5.99 -11.89
C ASP A 178 -6.65 -6.88 -12.18
N ARG A 179 -6.65 -7.64 -13.28
CA ARG A 179 -7.73 -8.60 -13.56
C ARG A 179 -7.57 -9.85 -12.70
N GLU A 180 -8.69 -10.29 -12.14
CA GLU A 180 -8.83 -11.54 -11.41
C GLU A 180 -9.69 -12.53 -12.21
N LEU A 181 -9.69 -13.79 -11.79
CA LEU A 181 -10.56 -14.83 -12.36
C LEU A 181 -12.02 -14.53 -12.02
N ASP A 182 -12.87 -14.50 -13.04
CA ASP A 182 -14.32 -14.37 -12.86
C ASP A 182 -15.05 -15.70 -13.11
N TYR A 183 -16.30 -15.80 -12.65
CA TYR A 183 -17.18 -16.93 -12.91
C TYR A 183 -17.92 -16.74 -14.23
N ILE A 184 -17.75 -17.69 -15.15
CA ILE A 184 -18.51 -17.73 -16.41
C ILE A 184 -19.81 -18.51 -16.23
N GLU A 185 -20.92 -17.95 -16.72
CA GLU A 185 -22.22 -18.62 -16.77
C GLU A 185 -22.26 -19.60 -17.96
N LEU A 186 -22.36 -20.89 -17.66
CA LEU A 186 -22.49 -21.96 -18.65
C LEU A 186 -23.95 -22.45 -18.72
N PRO A 187 -24.60 -22.41 -19.90
CA PRO A 187 -25.95 -22.93 -20.05
C PRO A 187 -25.97 -24.46 -19.93
N VAL A 188 -26.90 -24.97 -19.13
CA VAL A 188 -27.16 -26.41 -19.00
C VAL A 188 -28.32 -26.77 -19.92
N PHE A 189 -28.11 -27.78 -20.76
CA PHE A 189 -29.12 -28.29 -21.70
C PHE A 189 -29.63 -29.67 -21.28
N ASP A 190 -30.90 -29.97 -21.53
CA ASP A 190 -31.44 -31.33 -21.40
C ASP A 190 -30.96 -32.23 -22.56
N ASP A 191 -31.26 -33.52 -22.47
CA ASP A 191 -30.95 -34.52 -23.51
C ASP A 191 -31.58 -34.18 -24.88
N ASN A 192 -32.56 -33.27 -24.91
CA ASN A 192 -33.25 -32.81 -26.11
C ASN A 192 -32.71 -31.46 -26.62
N GLY A 193 -31.66 -30.91 -26.00
CA GLY A 193 -31.01 -29.65 -26.40
C GLY A 193 -31.72 -28.37 -25.95
N HIS A 194 -32.72 -28.44 -25.08
CA HIS A 194 -33.35 -27.26 -24.49
C HIS A 194 -32.56 -26.79 -23.26
N ARG A 195 -32.39 -25.47 -23.13
CA ARG A 195 -31.74 -24.89 -21.95
C ARG A 195 -32.62 -25.10 -20.72
N VAL A 196 -32.14 -25.89 -19.76
CA VAL A 196 -32.81 -26.19 -18.49
C VAL A 196 -32.25 -25.39 -17.32
N GLY A 197 -31.10 -24.71 -17.50
CA GLY A 197 -30.55 -23.84 -16.47
C GLY A 197 -29.20 -23.24 -16.84
N SER A 198 -28.49 -22.83 -15.80
CA SER A 198 -27.12 -22.35 -15.86
C SER A 198 -26.32 -22.92 -14.70
N THR A 199 -25.04 -23.15 -14.90
CA THR A 199 -24.05 -23.43 -13.86
C THR A 199 -22.92 -22.42 -14.01
N TYR A 200 -22.27 -22.06 -12.92
CA TYR A 200 -21.16 -21.12 -12.93
C TYR A 200 -19.86 -21.88 -12.74
N LYS A 201 -18.91 -21.68 -13.64
CA LYS A 201 -17.57 -22.26 -13.53
C LYS A 201 -16.56 -21.13 -13.47
N LEU A 202 -15.58 -21.26 -12.59
CA LEU A 202 -14.45 -20.34 -12.58
C LEU A 202 -13.74 -20.39 -13.94
N GLU A 203 -13.44 -19.23 -14.52
CA GLU A 203 -12.70 -19.18 -15.77
C GLU A 203 -11.31 -19.82 -15.60
N PRO A 204 -10.80 -20.58 -16.59
CA PRO A 204 -9.46 -21.12 -16.52
C PRO A 204 -8.43 -19.98 -16.50
N GLN A 205 -7.38 -20.12 -15.68
CA GLN A 205 -6.29 -19.14 -15.58
C GLN A 205 -5.65 -18.84 -16.94
N GLU A 206 -5.57 -19.84 -17.82
CA GLU A 206 -5.04 -19.74 -19.18
C GLU A 206 -5.86 -18.84 -20.12
N MET A 207 -7.12 -18.52 -19.77
CA MET A 207 -7.98 -17.63 -20.56
C MET A 207 -7.86 -16.16 -20.14
N VAL A 208 -7.17 -15.88 -19.03
CA VAL A 208 -6.86 -14.52 -18.57
C VAL A 208 -5.60 -14.04 -19.29
N VAL A 209 -5.74 -13.87 -20.62
CA VAL A 209 -4.67 -13.38 -21.48
C VAL A 209 -5.01 -11.96 -21.91
N GLY A 210 -4.03 -11.07 -21.77
CA GLY A 210 -4.14 -9.72 -22.28
C GLY A 210 -4.08 -9.64 -23.80
N ALA A 211 -4.44 -8.49 -24.36
CA ALA A 211 -4.14 -8.18 -25.75
C ALA A 211 -2.62 -8.24 -26.00
N PRO A 212 -2.16 -8.47 -27.25
CA PRO A 212 -0.72 -8.44 -27.58
C PRO A 212 -0.02 -7.14 -27.16
N MET A 213 -0.78 -6.04 -27.03
CA MET A 213 -0.34 -4.79 -26.43
C MET A 213 -1.49 -4.18 -25.63
N GLU A 214 -1.35 -4.20 -24.30
CA GLU A 214 -2.36 -3.70 -23.33
C GLU A 214 -2.38 -2.17 -23.21
N GLY A 215 -1.25 -1.50 -23.48
CA GLY A 215 -1.20 -0.04 -23.41
C GLY A 215 0.21 0.52 -23.49
N PHE A 216 0.29 1.85 -23.38
CA PHE A 216 1.53 2.60 -23.37
C PHE A 216 1.71 3.30 -22.02
N VAL A 217 2.90 3.17 -21.43
CA VAL A 217 3.30 3.94 -20.25
C VAL A 217 4.31 4.98 -20.70
N HIS A 218 3.96 6.25 -20.62
CA HIS A 218 4.88 7.36 -20.87
C HIS A 218 5.53 7.79 -19.56
N ILE A 219 6.77 7.37 -19.33
CA ILE A 219 7.56 7.84 -18.19
C ILE A 219 8.47 8.98 -18.67
N SER A 220 8.05 10.23 -18.48
CA SER A 220 8.92 11.39 -18.75
C SER A 220 9.87 11.60 -17.56
N GLN A 221 10.96 10.84 -17.51
CA GLN A 221 12.02 11.07 -16.54
C GLN A 221 12.86 12.28 -16.99
N GLY A 222 12.45 13.47 -16.54
CA GLY A 222 13.17 14.73 -16.75
C GLY A 222 13.15 15.65 -15.54
N SER A 223 12.66 15.16 -14.39
CA SER A 223 12.68 15.90 -13.13
C SER A 223 14.13 16.08 -12.69
N LYS A 224 14.58 17.34 -12.61
CA LYS A 224 15.88 17.67 -12.00
C LYS A 224 15.65 17.89 -10.52
N ASP A 225 16.53 17.33 -9.70
CA ASP A 225 16.58 17.64 -8.27
C ASP A 225 16.76 19.14 -8.07
N PHE A 226 15.83 19.77 -7.35
CA PHE A 226 15.90 21.18 -6.99
C PHE A 226 16.34 21.30 -5.54
N TYR A 227 17.65 21.52 -5.34
CA TYR A 227 18.22 21.72 -4.01
C TYR A 227 17.88 23.14 -3.50
N LEU A 228 17.16 23.23 -2.39
CA LEU A 228 16.74 24.49 -1.76
C LEU A 228 17.63 24.94 -0.59
N ASP A 229 18.59 24.10 -0.18
CA ASP A 229 19.56 24.41 0.87
C ASP A 229 20.96 23.90 0.47
N SER A 230 21.96 24.49 1.12
CA SER A 230 23.37 24.14 1.12
C SER A 230 23.70 22.73 1.63
N ASN A 231 22.75 22.07 2.30
CA ASN A 231 22.89 20.70 2.77
C ASN A 231 21.92 19.78 2.01
N GLN A 232 22.41 18.62 1.55
CA GLN A 232 21.76 17.71 0.59
C GLN A 232 20.44 17.04 1.07
N GLY A 233 19.75 17.59 2.08
CA GLY A 233 18.61 16.97 2.77
C GLY A 233 17.22 17.40 2.30
N ILE A 234 17.08 18.49 1.53
CA ILE A 234 15.78 18.92 0.96
C ILE A 234 15.92 18.95 -0.56
N SER A 235 15.79 17.77 -1.18
CA SER A 235 15.60 17.63 -2.62
C SER A 235 14.18 17.16 -2.86
N GLU A 236 13.32 18.06 -3.32
CA GLU A 236 11.99 17.69 -3.81
C GLU A 236 12.05 17.67 -5.34
N PRO A 237 11.92 16.50 -5.98
CA PRO A 237 11.99 16.40 -7.42
C PRO A 237 10.79 17.12 -8.05
N PHE A 238 11.05 18.03 -8.99
CA PHE A 238 10.01 18.70 -9.76
C PHE A 238 10.31 18.70 -11.26
N SER A 239 9.31 18.35 -12.07
CA SER A 239 9.39 18.40 -13.53
C SER A 239 8.27 19.22 -14.13
N PHE A 240 8.60 20.02 -15.14
CA PHE A 240 7.60 20.66 -15.97
C PHE A 240 7.07 19.68 -17.02
N ILE A 241 5.75 19.58 -17.13
CA ILE A 241 5.09 18.93 -18.26
C ILE A 241 5.34 19.76 -19.53
N SER A 242 5.46 19.09 -20.68
CA SER A 242 5.65 19.77 -21.96
C SER A 242 4.38 20.49 -22.40
N VAL A 243 4.40 21.82 -22.46
CA VAL A 243 3.29 22.65 -22.97
C VAL A 243 3.43 22.99 -24.46
N ARG A 244 4.14 22.17 -25.22
CA ARG A 244 4.22 22.33 -26.68
C ARG A 244 2.85 22.05 -27.29
N SER A 245 2.48 22.74 -28.37
CA SER A 245 1.21 22.52 -29.06
C SER A 245 0.98 21.07 -29.48
N SER A 246 2.05 20.34 -29.83
CA SER A 246 2.00 18.92 -30.16
C SER A 246 1.69 18.00 -28.97
N ASN A 247 1.80 18.51 -27.73
CA ASN A 247 1.65 17.77 -26.48
C ASN A 247 0.42 18.18 -25.66
N LEU A 248 -0.42 19.07 -26.19
CA LEU A 248 -1.63 19.57 -25.52
C LEU A 248 -2.89 19.16 -26.29
N GLY A 249 -3.97 18.89 -25.56
CA GLY A 249 -5.26 18.54 -26.17
C GLY A 249 -5.23 17.20 -26.91
N GLN A 250 -4.45 16.24 -26.42
CA GLN A 250 -4.30 14.92 -27.02
C GLN A 250 -5.46 13.98 -26.67
N ASN A 251 -5.59 12.90 -27.45
CA ASN A 251 -6.56 11.81 -27.23
C ASN A 251 -8.04 12.26 -27.24
N VAL A 252 -8.35 13.34 -27.96
CA VAL A 252 -9.71 13.84 -28.13
C VAL A 252 -10.32 13.20 -29.38
N ARG A 253 -11.40 12.45 -29.23
CA ARG A 253 -12.11 11.86 -30.37
C ARG A 253 -12.76 12.96 -31.22
N ASN A 254 -12.39 13.03 -32.50
CA ASN A 254 -12.86 14.04 -33.44
C ASN A 254 -13.01 13.45 -34.86
N GLU A 255 -13.64 14.19 -35.77
CA GLU A 255 -13.91 13.75 -37.16
C GLU A 255 -12.86 14.28 -38.15
N SER A 256 -12.06 15.27 -37.74
CA SER A 256 -11.00 15.89 -38.55
C SER A 256 -9.61 15.27 -38.35
N ASP A 257 -9.51 14.15 -37.63
CA ASP A 257 -8.26 13.44 -37.30
C ASP A 257 -7.16 14.29 -36.63
N TYR A 258 -7.53 15.34 -35.89
CA TYR A 258 -6.57 16.14 -35.13
C TYR A 258 -6.03 15.35 -33.93
N GLN A 259 -4.72 15.31 -33.78
CA GLN A 259 -4.08 14.59 -32.67
C GLN A 259 -3.70 15.52 -31.51
N SER A 260 -3.49 16.80 -31.81
CA SER A 260 -3.02 17.80 -30.86
C SER A 260 -3.38 19.23 -31.30
N LEU A 261 -3.09 20.22 -30.46
CA LEU A 261 -3.23 21.63 -30.85
C LEU A 261 -2.36 22.02 -32.06
N ALA A 262 -1.31 21.25 -32.39
CA ALA A 262 -0.47 21.53 -33.55
C ALA A 262 -1.17 21.25 -34.89
N ASP A 263 -2.22 20.42 -34.87
CA ASP A 263 -2.90 19.93 -36.09
C ASP A 263 -4.17 20.74 -36.41
N ILE A 264 -4.51 21.72 -35.57
CA ILE A 264 -5.76 22.47 -35.69
C ILE A 264 -5.80 23.23 -37.01
N ASP A 265 -6.82 22.91 -37.81
CA ASP A 265 -7.28 23.71 -38.94
C ASP A 265 -8.74 24.16 -38.71
N VAL A 266 -9.00 25.45 -38.93
CA VAL A 266 -10.31 26.09 -38.73
C VAL A 266 -10.91 26.62 -40.03
N THR A 267 -10.35 26.20 -41.18
CA THR A 267 -10.86 26.59 -42.51
C THR A 267 -12.21 25.95 -42.84
N GLU A 268 -12.53 24.81 -42.20
CA GLU A 268 -13.82 24.12 -42.33
C GLU A 268 -14.66 24.21 -41.04
N ILE A 269 -16.00 24.18 -41.20
CA ILE A 269 -16.93 24.23 -40.06
C ILE A 269 -16.72 23.05 -39.10
N GLN A 270 -16.47 21.86 -39.64
CA GLN A 270 -16.22 20.67 -38.82
C GLN A 270 -14.88 20.79 -38.09
N GLY A 271 -13.82 21.20 -38.79
CA GLY A 271 -12.50 21.48 -38.20
C GLY A 271 -12.59 22.49 -37.05
N ALA A 272 -13.36 23.56 -37.20
CA ALA A 272 -13.58 24.54 -36.13
C ALA A 272 -14.28 23.95 -34.89
N ARG A 273 -15.25 23.03 -35.07
CA ARG A 273 -15.94 22.36 -33.95
C ARG A 273 -15.03 21.39 -33.22
N ASP A 274 -14.21 20.66 -33.96
CA ASP A 274 -13.28 19.69 -33.39
C ASP A 274 -12.09 20.38 -32.72
N ALA A 275 -11.60 21.48 -33.29
CA ALA A 275 -10.61 22.35 -32.65
C ALA A 275 -11.09 22.85 -31.27
N LEU A 276 -12.37 23.19 -31.12
CA LEU A 276 -12.92 23.63 -29.83
C LEU A 276 -12.77 22.54 -28.75
N LYS A 277 -13.05 21.28 -29.08
CA LYS A 277 -12.90 20.15 -28.13
C LYS A 277 -11.45 19.94 -27.70
N LEU A 278 -10.51 20.07 -28.64
CA LEU A 278 -9.08 19.97 -28.35
C LEU A 278 -8.61 21.13 -27.46
N ILE A 279 -9.09 22.35 -27.72
CA ILE A 279 -8.79 23.53 -26.90
C ILE A 279 -9.33 23.37 -25.48
N GLU A 280 -10.56 22.90 -25.30
CA GLU A 280 -11.13 22.64 -23.96
C GLU A 280 -10.27 21.65 -23.16
N THR A 281 -9.84 20.58 -23.81
CA THR A 281 -8.94 19.58 -23.20
C THR A 281 -7.60 20.20 -22.84
N ALA A 282 -6.99 20.97 -23.76
CA ALA A 282 -5.72 21.65 -23.53
C ALA A 282 -5.79 22.69 -22.40
N VAL A 283 -6.91 23.39 -22.25
CA VAL A 283 -7.14 24.30 -21.10
C VAL A 283 -7.14 23.50 -19.79
N GLY A 284 -7.75 22.31 -19.78
CA GLY A 284 -7.67 21.37 -18.66
C GLY A 284 -6.25 20.94 -18.36
N ASP A 285 -5.48 20.57 -19.39
CA ASP A 285 -4.07 20.16 -19.27
C ASP A 285 -3.21 21.29 -18.65
N VAL A 286 -3.32 22.51 -19.17
CA VAL A 286 -2.60 23.69 -18.62
C VAL A 286 -3.04 24.00 -17.20
N SER A 287 -4.33 23.82 -16.87
CA SER A 287 -4.84 24.04 -15.52
C SER A 287 -4.24 23.04 -14.52
N LYS A 288 -4.06 21.78 -14.90
CA LYS A 288 -3.34 20.78 -14.09
C LYS A 288 -1.88 21.18 -13.88
N VAL A 289 -1.18 21.57 -14.93
CA VAL A 289 0.21 22.08 -14.82
C VAL A 289 0.31 23.24 -13.84
N ARG A 290 -0.63 24.20 -13.90
CA ARG A 290 -0.68 25.33 -12.96
C ARG A 290 -0.93 24.88 -11.52
N ALA A 291 -1.80 23.89 -11.32
CA ALA A 291 -2.06 23.33 -10.00
C ALA A 291 -0.82 22.65 -9.41
N ASP A 292 -0.09 21.89 -10.23
CA ASP A 292 1.14 21.18 -9.81
C ASP A 292 2.25 22.17 -9.45
N VAL A 293 2.47 23.21 -10.28
CA VAL A 293 3.41 24.30 -9.97
C VAL A 293 3.00 25.04 -8.69
N GLY A 294 1.71 25.34 -8.53
CA GLY A 294 1.20 26.01 -7.33
C GLY A 294 1.36 25.17 -6.06
N SER A 295 1.14 23.85 -6.16
CA SER A 295 1.37 22.91 -5.08
C SER A 295 2.84 22.87 -4.67
N PHE A 296 3.76 22.76 -5.63
CA PHE A 296 5.20 22.78 -5.38
C PHE A 296 5.66 24.10 -4.74
N GLN A 297 5.20 25.25 -5.27
CA GLN A 297 5.52 26.55 -4.70
C GLN A 297 5.08 26.64 -3.23
N LYS A 298 3.82 26.31 -2.94
CA LYS A 298 3.24 26.44 -1.59
C LYS A 298 3.82 25.43 -0.60
N ASN A 299 3.86 24.16 -0.99
CA ASN A 299 4.18 23.09 -0.06
C ASN A 299 5.69 22.90 0.13
N THR A 300 6.47 23.29 -0.87
CA THR A 300 7.92 23.11 -0.85
C THR A 300 8.64 24.44 -0.68
N ILE A 301 8.48 25.39 -1.61
CA ILE A 301 9.27 26.64 -1.58
C ILE A 301 8.87 27.51 -0.37
N GLU A 302 7.58 27.81 -0.21
CA GLU A 302 7.10 28.68 0.88
C GLU A 302 7.32 28.04 2.26
N LYS A 303 7.11 26.72 2.37
CA LYS A 303 7.41 25.98 3.61
C LYS A 303 8.90 26.02 3.96
N THR A 304 9.77 25.77 2.98
CA THR A 304 11.22 25.79 3.18
C THR A 304 11.70 27.19 3.54
N LEU A 305 11.18 28.22 2.88
CA LEU A 305 11.45 29.61 3.22
C LEU A 305 11.07 29.92 4.67
N GLY A 306 9.92 29.43 5.15
CA GLY A 306 9.52 29.57 6.55
C GLY A 306 10.50 28.91 7.51
N ILE A 307 10.95 27.68 7.21
CA ILE A 307 11.95 26.95 8.01
C ILE A 307 13.27 27.73 8.06
N VAL A 308 13.77 28.18 6.92
CA VAL A 308 15.04 28.92 6.82
C VAL A 308 14.95 30.26 7.53
N SER A 309 13.83 30.97 7.41
CA SER A 309 13.62 32.25 8.10
C SER A 309 13.60 32.07 9.63
N GLN A 310 12.92 31.02 10.12
CA GLN A 310 12.91 30.71 11.55
C GLN A 310 14.29 30.30 12.06
N ALA A 311 15.03 29.52 11.27
CA ALA A 311 16.40 29.14 11.61
C ALA A 311 17.32 30.37 11.67
N ALA A 312 17.19 31.29 10.71
CA ALA A 312 17.96 32.55 10.70
C ALA A 312 17.64 33.42 11.94
N GLU A 313 16.37 33.57 12.31
CA GLU A 313 15.96 34.30 13.52
C GLU A 313 16.53 33.66 14.79
N ASN A 314 16.46 32.33 14.90
CA ASN A 314 17.02 31.60 16.04
C ASN A 314 18.53 31.76 16.14
N LEU A 315 19.24 31.76 15.01
CA LEU A 315 20.70 31.97 14.96
C LEU A 315 21.07 33.41 15.33
N GLU A 316 20.32 34.41 14.85
CA GLU A 316 20.53 35.82 15.20
C GLU A 316 20.29 36.06 16.69
N SER A 317 19.22 35.50 17.25
CA SER A 317 18.92 35.55 18.68
C SER A 317 20.03 34.89 19.52
N GLY A 318 20.48 33.70 19.12
CA GLY A 318 21.59 33.00 19.77
C GLY A 318 22.90 33.81 19.70
N ALA A 319 23.20 34.41 18.55
CA ALA A 319 24.37 35.28 18.39
C ALA A 319 24.29 36.54 19.26
N SER A 320 23.10 37.13 19.42
CA SER A 320 22.87 38.25 20.34
C SER A 320 23.14 37.86 21.79
N VAL A 321 22.62 36.71 22.24
CA VAL A 321 22.83 36.21 23.61
C VAL A 321 24.31 35.96 23.89
N LEU A 322 25.04 35.35 22.95
CA LEU A 322 26.49 35.14 23.09
C LEU A 322 27.24 36.47 23.19
N ARG A 323 26.93 37.41 22.29
CA ARG A 323 27.53 38.75 22.29
C ARG A 323 27.24 39.51 23.60
N ASP A 324 26.02 39.46 24.10
CA ASP A 324 25.63 40.12 25.35
C ASP A 324 26.31 39.48 26.56
N THR A 325 26.51 38.15 26.55
CA THR A 325 27.26 37.42 27.58
C THR A 325 28.73 37.84 27.60
N ASP A 326 29.36 37.96 26.43
CA ASP A 326 30.76 38.41 26.32
C ASP A 326 30.94 39.85 26.81
N VAL A 327 29.98 40.74 26.51
CA VAL A 327 29.97 42.12 27.02
C VAL A 327 29.80 42.13 28.54
N ALA A 328 28.92 41.28 29.09
CA ALA A 328 28.71 41.18 30.53
C ALA A 328 29.97 40.66 31.26
N ASP A 329 30.69 39.66 30.74
CA ASP A 329 31.96 39.19 31.32
C ASP A 329 33.04 40.28 31.27
N ALA A 330 33.15 40.98 30.13
CA ALA A 330 34.08 42.10 29.98
C ALA A 330 33.80 43.23 30.99
N MET A 331 32.53 43.59 31.18
CA MET A 331 32.12 44.60 32.17
C MET A 331 32.38 44.14 33.62
N SER A 332 32.18 42.85 33.92
CA SER A 332 32.47 42.29 35.24
C SER A 332 33.96 42.36 35.57
N ARG A 333 34.82 42.05 34.59
CA ARG A 333 36.28 42.18 34.71
C ARG A 333 36.70 43.62 34.90
N LEU A 334 36.19 44.54 34.08
CA LEU A 334 36.45 45.98 34.22
C LEU A 334 36.08 46.48 35.62
N THR A 335 34.88 46.14 36.09
CA THR A 335 34.40 46.52 37.44
C THR A 335 35.30 45.94 38.54
N ARG A 336 35.72 44.67 38.41
CA ARG A 336 36.65 44.04 39.36
C ARG A 336 37.99 44.77 39.39
N ASP A 337 38.53 45.13 38.25
CA ASP A 337 39.81 45.82 38.12
C ASP A 337 39.73 47.25 38.70
N GLU A 338 38.63 47.96 38.48
CA GLU A 338 38.35 49.26 39.10
C GLU A 338 38.24 49.16 40.63
N ILE A 339 37.53 48.15 41.15
CA ILE A 339 37.46 47.89 42.60
C ILE A 339 38.84 47.57 43.15
N MET A 340 39.62 46.71 42.49
CA MET A 340 40.99 46.38 42.90
C MET A 340 41.90 47.62 42.93
N LEU A 341 41.76 48.52 41.96
CA LEU A 341 42.50 49.78 41.92
C LEU A 341 42.13 50.69 43.10
N MET A 342 40.83 50.90 43.36
CA MET A 342 40.35 51.66 44.51
C MET A 342 40.77 51.03 45.85
N THR A 343 40.74 49.70 45.94
CA THR A 343 41.17 48.96 47.14
C THR A 343 42.67 49.07 47.35
N SER A 344 43.47 49.01 46.28
CA SER A 344 44.92 49.20 46.34
C SER A 344 45.29 50.60 46.80
N GLN A 345 44.61 51.63 46.29
CA GLN A 345 44.76 53.01 46.76
C GLN A 345 44.37 53.17 48.24
N THR A 346 43.23 52.59 48.64
CA THR A 346 42.77 52.64 50.04
C THR A 346 43.71 51.85 50.98
N ALA A 347 44.17 50.68 50.56
CA ALA A 347 45.12 49.86 51.30
C ALA A 347 46.47 50.56 51.45
N LEU A 348 46.96 51.24 50.41
CA LEU A 348 48.14 52.11 50.50
C LEU A 348 47.91 53.25 51.49
N ALA A 349 46.75 53.91 51.45
CA ALA A 349 46.40 54.95 52.42
C ALA A 349 46.36 54.41 53.86
N GLN A 350 45.78 53.23 54.10
CA GLN A 350 45.72 52.57 55.41
C GLN A 350 47.10 52.08 55.87
N ALA A 351 47.93 51.56 54.96
CA ALA A 351 49.30 51.15 55.23
C ALA A 351 50.17 52.35 55.62
N ASN A 352 49.93 53.53 55.06
CA ASN A 352 50.61 54.78 55.46
C ASN A 352 50.11 55.32 56.81
N GLN A 353 48.87 55.01 57.22
CA GLN A 353 48.34 55.40 58.53
C GLN A 353 48.93 54.59 59.69
N LYS A 354 49.25 53.30 59.49
CA LYS A 354 49.84 52.44 60.54
C LYS A 354 51.19 52.96 61.08
N PRO A 355 52.18 53.35 60.25
CA PRO A 355 53.39 54.01 60.70
C PRO A 355 53.11 55.32 61.43
N ALA A 356 52.14 56.12 60.98
CA ALA A 356 51.80 57.38 61.65
C ALA A 356 51.22 57.16 63.06
N THR A 357 50.45 56.09 63.29
CA THR A 357 49.96 55.74 64.62
C THR A 357 51.09 55.29 65.55
N VAL A 358 52.06 54.53 65.01
CA VAL A 358 53.27 54.15 65.77
C VAL A 358 54.15 55.36 66.07
N LEU A 359 54.32 56.29 65.12
CA LEU A 359 54.99 57.57 65.38
C LEU A 359 54.27 58.42 66.43
N GLY A 360 52.93 58.32 66.53
CA GLY A 360 52.17 58.90 67.63
C GLY A 360 52.47 58.25 68.98
N LEU A 361 52.62 56.92 69.04
CA LEU A 361 53.02 56.20 70.25
C LEU A 361 54.46 56.49 70.69
N ILE A 362 55.36 56.81 69.75
CA ILE A 362 56.74 57.24 70.05
C ILE A 362 56.81 58.74 70.41
N ARG A 363 55.72 59.50 70.17
CA ARG A 363 55.59 60.93 70.52
C ARG A 363 54.77 61.21 71.78
N ASN A 364 54.25 60.17 72.44
CA ASN A 364 53.75 60.29 73.81
C ASN A 364 54.90 60.27 74.81
#